data_AF-A0A1V8SBL0-F1
#
_entry.id   AF-A0A1V8SBL0-F1
#
_cell.length_a   1.000
_cell.length_b   1.000
_cell.length_c   1.000
_cell.angle_alpha   90.00
_cell.angle_beta   90.00
_cell.angle_gamma   90.00
#
_symmetry.space_group_name_H-M   'P 1'
#
loop_
_entity.id
_entity.type
_entity.pdbx_description
1 polymer ?
#
loop_
_entity_poly.entity_id
_entity_poly.type
_entity_poly.pdbx_seq_one_letter_code
_entity_poly.pdbx_strand_id
1 'polypeptide(L)'
;MELGIFEEGDFHPQVDLTEFFVTFANYIPPLTHPNLESIDGGVAPFSYAGGESDLDFQISYPLIWPQNSILYQTDDIFYATGVEGGGGFLNTFLDAIDGSYCTYSAYGETGDSSIDPVYPDPILLGYQGTRQCGVYKPTNVISISYGEQEDDLPTNYQQRQCNEFMKLGLQVTSVLIASGDSGVAARGTDDWNADGCLGNGEIFNPDFPASCPYVTSAGRE
;
A
#
# COMPACT_ATOMS: atom_id res chain seq x y z
N MET A 1 1.29 -15.39 13.71
CA MET A 1 0.41 -14.63 12.81
C MET A 1 0.69 -13.20 13.15
N GLU A 2 0.94 -12.35 12.17
CA GLU A 2 1.23 -10.92 12.33
C GLU A 2 0.31 -10.17 11.36
N LEU A 3 -0.06 -8.94 11.70
CA LEU A 3 -0.82 -8.06 10.80
C LEU A 3 0.19 -7.42 9.85
N GLY A 4 -0.05 -7.52 8.55
CA GLY A 4 0.69 -6.78 7.54
C GLY A 4 0.05 -5.42 7.34
N ILE A 5 0.85 -4.36 7.30
CA ILE A 5 0.43 -3.00 6.95
C ILE A 5 1.29 -2.56 5.78
N PHE A 6 0.64 -2.17 4.68
CA PHE A 6 1.30 -1.59 3.51
C PHE A 6 1.44 -0.08 3.71
N GLU A 7 2.61 0.44 3.39
CA GLU A 7 2.88 1.88 3.36
C GLU A 7 3.72 2.21 2.12
N GLU A 8 3.47 3.38 1.56
CA GLU A 8 4.28 3.97 0.51
C GLU A 8 4.33 5.49 0.71
N GLY A 9 5.53 6.06 0.79
CA GLY A 9 5.72 7.51 0.85
C GLY A 9 5.30 8.19 2.16
N ASP A 10 4.72 7.44 3.09
CA ASP A 10 4.32 7.84 4.44
C ASP A 10 5.09 6.99 5.47
N PHE A 11 5.41 7.57 6.63
CA PHE A 11 6.34 6.96 7.59
C PHE A 11 5.91 7.23 9.02
N HIS A 12 5.95 6.19 9.85
CA HIS A 12 5.80 6.33 11.30
C HIS A 12 7.13 6.77 11.96
N PRO A 13 7.11 7.77 12.85
CA PRO A 13 8.21 8.03 13.77
C PRO A 13 8.03 7.23 15.06
N GLN A 14 9.12 6.62 15.54
CA GLN A 14 9.08 5.89 16.81
C GLN A 14 8.58 6.75 17.98
N VAL A 15 8.87 8.06 17.95
CA VAL A 15 8.48 8.99 19.01
C VAL A 15 6.97 9.12 19.14
N ASP A 16 6.25 9.09 18.01
CA ASP A 16 4.79 9.26 17.99
C ASP A 16 4.09 7.99 18.48
N LEU A 17 4.56 6.81 18.05
CA LEU A 17 4.11 5.53 18.62
C LEU A 17 4.39 5.45 20.13
N THR A 18 5.56 5.91 20.58
CA THR A 18 5.93 5.94 22.00
C THR A 18 4.97 6.82 22.79
N GLU A 19 4.70 8.03 22.30
CA GLU A 19 3.77 8.97 22.93
C GLU A 19 2.35 8.39 22.99
N PHE A 20 1.88 7.78 21.89
CA PHE A 20 0.58 7.13 21.83
C PHE A 20 0.45 6.00 22.87
N PHE A 21 1.43 5.10 22.95
CA PHE A 21 1.37 4.00 23.92
C PHE A 21 1.41 4.49 25.36
N VAL A 22 2.28 5.47 25.68
CA VAL A 22 2.35 6.02 27.04
C VAL A 22 1.03 6.71 27.43
N THR A 23 0.37 7.36 26.47
CA THR A 23 -0.81 8.20 26.73
C THR A 23 -2.12 7.39 26.70
N PHE A 24 -2.31 6.54 25.70
CA PHE A 24 -3.59 5.90 25.38
C PHE A 24 -3.59 4.37 25.51
N ALA A 25 -2.43 3.72 25.39
CA ALA A 25 -2.32 2.25 25.40
C ALA A 25 -1.17 1.76 26.30
N ASN A 26 -1.13 2.21 27.55
CA ASN A 26 0.02 2.01 28.46
C ASN A 26 0.31 0.56 28.90
N TYR A 27 -0.52 -0.39 28.48
CA TYR A 27 -0.28 -1.82 28.61
C TYR A 27 0.63 -2.37 27.49
N ILE A 28 0.88 -1.58 26.44
CA ILE A 28 1.85 -1.85 25.38
C ILE A 28 3.19 -1.21 25.79
N PRO A 29 4.33 -1.94 25.71
CA PRO A 29 5.65 -1.38 25.94
C PRO A 29 5.90 -0.13 25.07
N PRO A 30 6.42 0.98 25.63
CA PRO A 30 6.57 2.23 24.88
C PRO A 30 7.46 2.15 23.64
N LEU A 31 8.38 1.18 23.57
CA LEU A 31 9.29 1.01 22.43
C LEU A 31 8.82 -0.08 21.44
N THR A 32 7.57 -0.52 21.55
CA THR A 32 6.96 -1.41 20.54
C THR A 32 6.96 -0.72 19.18
N HIS A 33 7.25 -1.48 18.12
CA HIS A 33 7.34 -1.00 16.74
C HIS A 33 7.21 -2.17 15.76
N PRO A 34 6.80 -1.89 14.52
CA PRO A 34 6.59 -2.95 13.53
C PRO A 34 7.93 -3.51 13.07
N ASN A 35 7.92 -4.77 12.64
CA ASN A 35 9.06 -5.34 11.92
C ASN A 35 9.00 -4.85 10.47
N LEU A 36 10.05 -4.15 10.02
CA LEU A 36 10.14 -3.66 8.64
C LEU A 36 10.52 -4.78 7.67
N GLU A 37 9.71 -4.97 6.64
CA GLU A 37 10.02 -5.64 5.39
C GLU A 37 10.20 -4.57 4.30
N SER A 38 11.46 -4.16 4.10
CA SER A 38 11.85 -3.11 3.14
C SER A 38 11.77 -3.66 1.72
N ILE A 39 10.85 -3.12 0.92
CA ILE A 39 10.62 -3.52 -0.47
C ILE A 39 11.24 -2.47 -1.38
N ASP A 40 12.13 -2.91 -2.27
CA ASP A 40 12.74 -2.10 -3.32
C ASP A 40 13.30 -0.72 -2.87
N GLY A 41 13.81 -0.64 -1.64
CA GLY A 41 14.42 0.56 -1.10
C GLY A 41 13.58 1.29 -0.05
N GLY A 42 12.38 0.80 0.27
CA GLY A 42 11.52 1.37 1.31
C GLY A 42 12.19 1.45 2.67
N VAL A 43 12.00 2.57 3.38
CA VAL A 43 12.68 2.85 4.66
C VAL A 43 11.68 3.15 5.77
N ALA A 44 11.90 2.59 6.95
CA ALA A 44 11.19 2.98 8.17
C ALA A 44 12.02 2.59 9.41
N PRO A 45 11.82 3.23 10.57
CA PRO A 45 11.04 4.46 10.76
C PRO A 45 11.73 5.66 10.09
N PHE A 46 10.99 6.75 9.91
CA PHE A 46 11.55 8.04 9.48
C PHE A 46 11.24 9.13 10.49
N SER A 47 12.02 10.22 10.50
CA SER A 47 11.84 11.29 11.49
C SER A 47 10.68 12.23 11.18
N TYR A 48 10.15 12.18 9.96
CA TYR A 48 9.00 12.97 9.54
C TYR A 48 7.76 12.08 9.65
N ALA A 49 6.81 12.50 10.48
CA ALA A 49 5.54 11.81 10.63
C ALA A 49 4.72 11.98 9.36
N GLY A 50 4.33 10.86 8.77
CA GLY A 50 3.19 10.85 7.88
C GLY A 50 1.94 10.44 8.65
N GLY A 51 0.82 11.05 8.27
CA GLY A 51 -0.43 10.96 9.03
C GLY A 51 -1.08 9.58 8.92
N GLU A 52 -0.89 8.92 7.77
CA GLU A 52 -1.48 7.62 7.49
C GLU A 52 -0.76 6.51 8.24
N SER A 53 0.58 6.47 8.17
CA SER A 53 1.33 5.39 8.80
C SER A 53 1.20 5.42 10.33
N ASP A 54 1.24 6.61 10.92
CA ASP A 54 0.96 6.76 12.34
C ASP A 54 -0.45 6.29 12.70
N LEU A 55 -1.46 6.67 11.91
CA LEU A 55 -2.85 6.28 12.14
C LEU A 55 -3.00 4.76 12.10
N ASP A 56 -2.50 4.11 11.06
CA ASP A 56 -2.59 2.67 10.82
C ASP A 56 -1.96 1.86 11.97
N PHE A 57 -0.79 2.27 12.44
CA PHE A 57 -0.16 1.62 13.60
C PHE A 57 -0.89 1.93 14.91
N GLN A 58 -1.24 3.19 15.17
CA GLN A 58 -1.85 3.59 16.44
C GLN A 58 -3.25 2.97 16.64
N ILE A 59 -4.03 2.77 15.57
CA ILE A 59 -5.32 2.09 15.66
C ILE A 59 -5.18 0.56 15.74
N SER A 60 -4.21 -0.04 15.05
CA SER A 60 -4.07 -1.49 14.98
C SER A 60 -3.42 -2.10 16.23
N TYR A 61 -2.37 -1.50 16.78
CA TYR A 61 -1.62 -2.05 17.92
C TYR A 61 -2.49 -2.40 19.14
N PRO A 62 -3.37 -1.49 19.62
CA PRO A 62 -4.30 -1.79 20.72
C PRO A 62 -5.21 -3.00 20.47
N LEU A 63 -5.55 -3.27 19.22
CA LEU A 63 -6.47 -4.35 18.84
C LEU A 63 -5.78 -5.71 18.78
N ILE A 64 -4.51 -5.74 18.37
CA ILE A 64 -3.79 -7.00 18.10
C ILE A 64 -2.84 -7.41 19.24
N TRP A 65 -2.54 -6.53 20.19
CA TRP A 65 -1.59 -6.81 21.28
C TRP A 65 -1.91 -8.12 22.03
N PRO A 66 -0.93 -9.02 22.31
CA PRO A 66 0.53 -8.86 22.15
C PRO A 66 1.10 -9.33 20.81
N GLN A 67 0.27 -9.49 19.77
CA GLN A 67 0.76 -9.72 18.42
C GLN A 67 1.48 -8.47 17.90
N ASN A 68 2.54 -8.67 17.09
CA ASN A 68 3.21 -7.57 16.39
C ASN A 68 2.68 -7.38 14.96
N SER A 69 3.10 -6.30 14.31
CA SER A 69 2.83 -6.01 12.90
C SER A 69 4.09 -6.14 12.03
N ILE A 70 3.90 -6.51 10.78
CA ILE A 70 4.87 -6.38 9.70
C ILE A 70 4.53 -5.10 8.92
N LEU A 71 5.52 -4.23 8.73
CA LEU A 71 5.43 -3.07 7.87
C LEU A 71 6.04 -3.41 6.52
N TYR A 72 5.21 -3.41 5.48
CA TYR A 72 5.62 -3.47 4.08
C TYR A 72 5.79 -2.04 3.57
N GLN A 73 6.97 -1.46 3.75
CA GLN A 73 7.29 -0.14 3.20
C GLN A 73 7.87 -0.35 1.80
N THR A 74 7.22 0.21 0.79
CA THR A 74 7.59 -0.01 -0.60
C THR A 74 8.29 1.18 -1.21
N ASP A 75 9.14 0.83 -2.18
CA ASP A 75 9.83 1.74 -3.09
C ASP A 75 10.81 2.69 -2.40
N ASP A 76 11.83 3.14 -3.12
CA ASP A 76 12.70 4.16 -2.56
C ASP A 76 11.98 5.50 -2.45
N ILE A 77 12.60 6.43 -1.72
CA ILE A 77 11.99 7.72 -1.42
C ILE A 77 11.61 8.52 -2.67
N PHE A 78 12.24 8.30 -3.82
CA PHE A 78 12.01 9.09 -5.02
C PHE A 78 10.75 8.64 -5.76
N TYR A 79 10.55 7.32 -5.87
CA TYR A 79 9.30 6.75 -6.36
C TYR A 79 8.17 6.92 -5.34
N ALA A 80 8.40 6.54 -4.08
CA ALA A 80 7.38 6.54 -3.03
C ALA A 80 6.80 7.94 -2.74
N THR A 81 7.56 9.02 -2.98
CA THR A 81 7.06 10.41 -2.82
C THR A 81 6.61 11.05 -4.14
N GLY A 82 6.60 10.30 -5.23
CA GLY A 82 6.20 10.76 -6.57
C GLY A 82 7.17 11.73 -7.24
N VAL A 83 8.41 11.86 -6.75
CA VAL A 83 9.42 12.79 -7.30
C VAL A 83 9.88 12.37 -8.69
N GLU A 84 10.05 11.07 -8.93
CA GLU A 84 10.41 10.53 -10.24
C GLU A 84 9.20 10.18 -11.11
N GLY A 85 8.00 10.41 -10.59
CA GLY A 85 6.77 9.89 -11.15
C GLY A 85 6.67 8.38 -10.92
N GLY A 86 6.04 7.69 -11.87
CA GLY A 86 5.41 6.41 -11.59
C GLY A 86 3.91 6.66 -11.41
N GLY A 87 3.11 5.87 -12.10
CA GLY A 87 1.65 5.89 -11.95
C GLY A 87 1.10 4.51 -11.59
N GLY A 88 1.98 3.53 -11.45
CA GLY A 88 1.64 2.20 -10.98
C GLY A 88 1.51 2.21 -9.47
N PHE A 89 0.48 1.52 -8.99
CA PHE A 89 0.21 1.33 -7.57
C PHE A 89 0.21 -0.16 -7.24
N LEU A 90 0.81 -0.54 -6.09
CA LEU A 90 0.89 -1.89 -5.51
C LEU A 90 1.69 -2.97 -6.28
N ASN A 91 2.19 -2.72 -7.48
CA ASN A 91 2.85 -3.78 -8.26
C ASN A 91 4.14 -4.28 -7.61
N THR A 92 4.99 -3.38 -7.10
CA THR A 92 6.25 -3.71 -6.38
C THR A 92 5.98 -4.44 -5.06
N PHE A 93 4.91 -4.06 -4.35
CA PHE A 93 4.43 -4.80 -3.19
C PHE A 93 4.06 -6.25 -3.53
N LEU A 94 3.19 -6.42 -4.54
CA LEU A 94 2.73 -7.75 -4.98
C LEU A 94 3.88 -8.61 -5.49
N ASP A 95 4.83 -8.02 -6.22
CA ASP A 95 6.05 -8.67 -6.65
C ASP A 95 6.86 -9.22 -5.48
N ALA A 96 7.04 -8.42 -4.44
CA ALA A 96 7.87 -8.78 -3.29
C ALA A 96 7.26 -9.90 -2.45
N ILE A 97 5.93 -9.98 -2.33
CA ILE A 97 5.24 -10.99 -1.51
C ILE A 97 4.86 -12.26 -2.27
N ASP A 98 4.75 -12.21 -3.61
CA ASP A 98 4.58 -13.40 -4.45
C ASP A 98 5.46 -13.31 -5.70
N GLY A 99 6.63 -13.95 -5.65
CA GLY A 99 7.59 -13.93 -6.77
C GLY A 99 7.08 -14.59 -8.06
N SER A 100 5.97 -15.34 -8.03
CA SER A 100 5.33 -15.83 -9.25
C SER A 100 4.64 -14.69 -10.02
N TYR A 101 4.24 -13.62 -9.34
CA TYR A 101 3.61 -12.44 -9.92
C TYR A 101 4.54 -11.69 -10.88
N CYS A 102 5.83 -11.54 -10.54
CA CYS A 102 6.84 -10.86 -11.36
C CYS A 102 6.95 -11.33 -12.82
N THR A 103 6.53 -12.57 -13.09
CA THR A 103 6.55 -13.17 -14.44
C THR A 103 5.18 -13.63 -14.91
N TYR A 104 4.12 -13.36 -14.14
CA TYR A 104 2.76 -13.73 -14.45
C TYR A 104 2.21 -12.91 -15.61
N SER A 105 1.72 -13.61 -16.63
CA SER A 105 1.09 -13.02 -17.82
C SER A 105 -0.42 -13.16 -17.78
N ALA A 106 -1.14 -12.05 -17.86
CA ALA A 106 -2.60 -12.02 -17.98
C ALA A 106 -3.05 -10.74 -18.67
N TYR A 107 -4.17 -10.79 -19.38
CA TYR A 107 -4.78 -9.62 -20.05
C TYR A 107 -3.85 -8.86 -21.01
N GLY A 108 -2.79 -9.50 -21.51
CA GLY A 108 -1.79 -8.88 -22.38
C GLY A 108 -0.64 -8.19 -21.64
N GLU A 109 -0.67 -8.17 -20.31
CA GLU A 109 0.41 -7.66 -19.44
C GLU A 109 1.31 -8.81 -18.96
N THR A 110 2.57 -8.52 -18.65
CA THR A 110 3.52 -9.51 -18.07
C THR A 110 4.57 -8.80 -17.22
N GLY A 111 4.61 -9.10 -15.92
CA GLY A 111 5.53 -8.42 -15.00
C GLY A 111 5.21 -6.92 -14.92
N ASP A 112 6.25 -6.09 -14.96
CA ASP A 112 6.13 -4.63 -14.94
C ASP A 112 5.45 -4.06 -16.19
N SER A 113 4.64 -3.03 -15.94
CA SER A 113 4.11 -2.10 -16.93
C SER A 113 4.99 -0.85 -17.03
N SER A 114 4.72 0.01 -18.01
CA SER A 114 5.45 1.27 -18.21
C SER A 114 5.18 2.33 -17.13
N ILE A 115 4.20 2.09 -16.26
CA ILE A 115 3.82 2.99 -15.17
C ILE A 115 4.47 2.60 -13.84
N ASP A 116 5.09 1.42 -13.75
CA ASP A 116 5.70 0.91 -12.53
C ASP A 116 7.11 1.50 -12.31
N PRO A 117 7.57 1.57 -11.04
CA PRO A 117 8.96 1.86 -10.71
C PRO A 117 9.96 0.94 -11.44
N VAL A 118 11.13 1.48 -11.80
CA VAL A 118 12.16 0.73 -12.52
C VAL A 118 13.42 0.60 -11.67
N TYR A 119 13.76 -0.64 -11.31
CA TYR A 119 14.96 -0.95 -10.52
C TYR A 119 15.99 -1.79 -11.29
N PRO A 120 17.31 -1.55 -11.15
CA PRO A 120 17.93 -0.53 -10.29
C PRO A 120 17.61 0.89 -10.75
N ASP A 121 17.33 1.76 -9.79
CA ASP A 121 17.01 3.15 -10.04
C ASP A 121 18.28 3.92 -10.48
N PRO A 122 18.29 4.55 -11.67
CA PRO A 122 19.45 5.31 -12.15
C PRO A 122 19.74 6.62 -11.40
N ILE A 123 18.83 7.14 -10.57
CA ILE A 123 19.04 8.40 -9.86
C ILE A 123 20.11 8.26 -8.77
N LEU A 124 20.79 9.38 -8.49
CA LEU A 124 21.76 9.43 -7.41
C LEU A 124 21.04 9.28 -6.06
N LEU A 125 21.42 8.26 -5.29
CA LEU A 125 20.82 7.82 -4.01
C LEU A 125 19.55 6.97 -4.14
N GLY A 126 19.08 6.69 -5.35
CA GLY A 126 18.00 5.73 -5.59
C GLY A 126 18.39 4.30 -5.24
N TYR A 127 17.41 3.41 -5.16
CA TYR A 127 17.65 2.01 -4.84
C TYR A 127 18.41 1.30 -5.98
N GLN A 128 19.68 0.98 -5.70
CA GLN A 128 20.59 0.35 -6.66
C GLN A 128 20.45 -1.19 -6.71
N GLY A 129 19.53 -1.76 -5.93
CA GLY A 129 19.25 -3.19 -5.96
C GLY A 129 18.45 -3.57 -7.20
N THR A 130 18.42 -4.86 -7.51
CA THR A 130 17.46 -5.38 -8.49
C THR A 130 16.06 -5.41 -7.88
N ARG A 131 15.01 -5.22 -8.70
CA ARG A 131 13.61 -5.41 -8.29
C ARG A 131 13.43 -6.71 -7.51
N GLN A 132 12.76 -6.62 -6.37
CA GLN A 132 12.54 -7.72 -5.46
C GLN A 132 11.32 -8.54 -5.88
N CYS A 133 11.50 -9.86 -5.97
CA CYS A 133 10.47 -10.80 -6.42
C CYS A 133 10.38 -11.98 -5.45
N GLY A 134 9.30 -12.07 -4.68
CA GLY A 134 9.04 -13.16 -3.72
C GLY A 134 10.07 -13.24 -2.60
N VAL A 135 10.56 -12.08 -2.17
CA VAL A 135 11.56 -11.97 -1.09
C VAL A 135 10.92 -12.07 0.29
N TYR A 136 9.63 -11.76 0.41
CA TYR A 136 8.86 -11.81 1.64
C TYR A 136 7.72 -12.81 1.55
N LYS A 137 7.33 -13.34 2.71
CA LYS A 137 6.15 -14.19 2.81
C LYS A 137 4.97 -13.32 3.23
N PRO A 138 3.82 -13.37 2.54
CA PRO A 138 2.67 -12.58 2.92
C PRO A 138 2.20 -12.97 4.33
N THR A 139 1.80 -11.97 5.11
CA THR A 139 1.04 -12.18 6.35
C THR A 139 -0.33 -12.79 6.03
N ASN A 140 -0.99 -13.32 7.06
CA ASN A 140 -2.34 -13.87 6.90
C ASN A 140 -3.42 -12.78 6.77
N VAL A 141 -3.14 -11.58 7.26
CA VAL A 141 -4.00 -10.42 7.13
C VAL A 141 -3.13 -9.25 6.69
N ILE A 142 -3.51 -8.58 5.62
CA ILE A 142 -2.83 -7.39 5.08
C ILE A 142 -3.87 -6.27 5.07
N SER A 143 -3.52 -5.14 5.67
CA SER A 143 -4.28 -3.89 5.63
C SER A 143 -3.59 -2.92 4.67
N ILE A 144 -4.37 -2.29 3.80
CA ILE A 144 -3.92 -1.25 2.89
C ILE A 144 -4.92 -0.10 3.00
N SER A 145 -4.47 1.04 3.51
CA SER A 145 -5.28 2.25 3.70
C SER A 145 -5.07 3.27 2.57
N TYR A 146 -4.70 2.77 1.39
CA TYR A 146 -4.37 3.55 0.19
C TYR A 146 -5.20 3.08 -1.00
N GLY A 147 -5.42 4.00 -1.93
CA GLY A 147 -6.20 3.80 -3.14
C GLY A 147 -5.89 4.86 -4.19
N GLU A 148 -6.16 4.52 -5.44
CA GLU A 148 -6.04 5.40 -6.61
C GLU A 148 -7.39 5.43 -7.34
N GLN A 149 -7.61 6.44 -8.19
CA GLN A 149 -8.81 6.47 -9.03
C GLN A 149 -8.79 5.29 -10.00
N GLU A 150 -9.89 4.56 -10.12
CA GLU A 150 -9.96 3.41 -11.04
C GLU A 150 -9.70 3.84 -12.51
N ASP A 151 -10.03 5.09 -12.86
CA ASP A 151 -9.83 5.65 -14.21
C ASP A 151 -8.36 6.00 -14.52
N ASP A 152 -7.53 6.21 -13.48
CA ASP A 152 -6.11 6.59 -13.65
C ASP A 152 -5.23 5.40 -14.05
N LEU A 153 -5.70 4.18 -13.77
CA LEU A 153 -4.93 2.96 -13.98
C LEU A 153 -5.40 2.19 -15.22
N PRO A 154 -4.50 1.60 -16.03
CA PRO A 154 -4.91 0.77 -17.16
C PRO A 154 -5.76 -0.44 -16.70
N THR A 155 -6.90 -0.68 -17.37
CA THR A 155 -7.82 -1.78 -17.00
C THR A 155 -7.13 -3.15 -16.91
N ASN A 156 -6.22 -3.47 -17.85
CA ASN A 156 -5.54 -4.77 -17.85
C ASN A 156 -4.56 -4.90 -16.67
N TYR A 157 -3.93 -3.80 -16.26
CA TYR A 157 -3.04 -3.73 -15.11
C TYR A 157 -3.82 -4.01 -13.82
N GLN A 158 -4.96 -3.34 -13.64
CA GLN A 158 -5.86 -3.57 -12.52
C GLN A 158 -6.41 -5.00 -12.48
N GLN A 159 -6.87 -5.55 -13.60
CA GLN A 159 -7.37 -6.93 -13.67
C GLN A 159 -6.29 -7.96 -13.35
N ARG A 160 -5.04 -7.73 -13.79
CA ARG A 160 -3.89 -8.57 -13.47
C ARG A 160 -3.61 -8.54 -11.95
N GLN A 161 -3.67 -7.37 -11.32
CA GLN A 161 -3.55 -7.23 -9.87
C GLN A 161 -4.69 -7.91 -9.10
N CYS A 162 -5.95 -7.75 -9.55
CA CYS A 162 -7.07 -8.45 -8.91
C CYS A 162 -6.89 -9.98 -8.97
N ASN A 163 -6.29 -10.54 -10.03
CA ASN A 163 -5.93 -11.96 -10.06
C ASN A 163 -4.89 -12.33 -9.00
N GLU A 164 -3.98 -11.42 -8.66
CA GLU A 164 -3.01 -11.64 -7.59
C GLU A 164 -3.68 -11.63 -6.22
N PHE A 165 -4.60 -10.70 -5.96
CA PHE A 165 -5.43 -10.75 -4.74
C PHE A 165 -6.25 -12.04 -4.64
N MET A 166 -6.77 -12.55 -5.78
CA MET A 166 -7.42 -13.87 -5.82
C MET A 166 -6.44 -14.99 -5.42
N LYS A 167 -5.22 -14.98 -5.94
CA LYS A 167 -4.17 -15.96 -5.59
C LYS A 167 -3.83 -15.90 -4.10
N LEU A 168 -3.67 -14.70 -3.54
CA LEU A 168 -3.44 -14.51 -2.10
C LEU A 168 -4.60 -15.06 -1.26
N GLY A 169 -5.85 -14.83 -1.67
CA GLY A 169 -7.03 -15.41 -1.03
C GLY A 169 -7.02 -16.95 -1.01
N LEU A 170 -6.60 -17.58 -2.11
CA LEU A 170 -6.41 -19.04 -2.19
C LEU A 170 -5.26 -19.54 -1.30
N GLN A 171 -4.30 -18.68 -1.00
CA GLN A 171 -3.18 -18.94 -0.08
C GLN A 171 -3.50 -18.61 1.38
N VAL A 172 -4.77 -18.30 1.70
CA VAL A 172 -5.26 -17.99 3.06
C VAL A 172 -4.70 -16.67 3.60
N THR A 173 -4.59 -15.68 2.73
CA THR A 173 -4.34 -14.28 3.08
C THR A 173 -5.61 -13.46 2.86
N SER A 174 -6.05 -12.74 3.90
CA SER A 174 -7.13 -11.75 3.81
C SER A 174 -6.53 -10.37 3.56
N VAL A 175 -6.92 -9.73 2.47
CA VAL A 175 -6.52 -8.36 2.16
C VAL A 175 -7.70 -7.43 2.42
N LEU A 176 -7.49 -6.45 3.30
CA LEU A 176 -8.45 -5.40 3.63
C LEU A 176 -7.97 -4.10 2.99
N ILE A 177 -8.86 -3.44 2.26
CA ILE A 177 -8.59 -2.18 1.57
C ILE A 177 -9.58 -1.14 2.08
N ALA A 178 -9.12 0.07 2.42
CA ALA A 178 -10.02 1.19 2.71
C ALA A 178 -10.88 1.53 1.47
N SER A 179 -12.16 1.85 1.64
CA SER A 179 -13.04 2.12 0.49
C SER A 179 -12.87 3.52 -0.14
N GLY A 180 -11.93 4.32 0.35
CA GLY A 180 -11.76 5.72 0.01
C GLY A 180 -12.59 6.68 0.88
N ASP A 181 -12.12 7.93 0.95
CA ASP A 181 -12.66 9.00 1.82
C ASP A 181 -13.56 10.02 1.09
N SER A 182 -13.75 9.85 -0.22
CA SER A 182 -14.44 10.82 -1.08
C SER A 182 -15.84 10.36 -1.52
N GLY A 183 -16.39 9.34 -0.85
CA GLY A 183 -17.73 8.84 -1.11
C GLY A 183 -17.84 8.18 -2.49
N VAL A 184 -18.65 8.75 -3.38
CA VAL A 184 -18.84 8.25 -4.75
C VAL A 184 -17.92 8.92 -5.78
N ALA A 185 -17.10 9.85 -5.32
CA ALA A 185 -16.17 10.64 -6.12
C ALA A 185 -14.73 10.29 -5.72
N ALA A 186 -13.78 10.73 -6.53
CA ALA A 186 -12.37 10.82 -6.15
C ALA A 186 -12.10 12.08 -5.33
N ARG A 187 -10.86 12.22 -4.86
CA ARG A 187 -10.45 13.41 -4.10
C ARG A 187 -10.46 14.63 -5.02
N GLY A 188 -11.15 15.70 -4.62
CA GLY A 188 -11.29 16.91 -5.45
C GLY A 188 -9.99 17.72 -5.67
N THR A 189 -8.86 17.27 -5.12
CA THR A 189 -7.53 17.81 -5.38
C THR A 189 -6.81 17.12 -6.54
N ASP A 190 -7.34 15.98 -6.99
CA ASP A 190 -6.71 15.13 -7.98
C ASP A 190 -7.22 15.54 -9.37
N ASP A 191 -6.38 15.36 -10.41
CA ASP A 191 -6.64 15.72 -11.82
C ASP A 191 -7.22 17.10 -12.12
N TRP A 192 -6.99 18.07 -11.24
CA TRP A 192 -7.63 19.40 -11.33
C TRP A 192 -9.16 19.32 -11.40
N ASN A 193 -9.73 18.24 -10.86
CA ASN A 193 -11.16 17.96 -10.87
C ASN A 193 -11.78 18.25 -9.51
N ALA A 194 -12.26 19.49 -9.33
CA ALA A 194 -12.79 19.95 -8.04
C ALA A 194 -14.02 19.17 -7.52
N ASP A 195 -14.76 18.49 -8.40
CA ASP A 195 -15.90 17.67 -7.99
C ASP A 195 -15.57 16.18 -7.83
N GLY A 196 -14.39 15.74 -8.26
CA GLY A 196 -13.89 14.36 -8.16
C GLY A 196 -14.68 13.32 -8.96
N CYS A 197 -15.76 13.72 -9.63
CA CYS A 197 -16.62 12.85 -10.42
C CYS A 197 -16.19 12.87 -11.88
N LEU A 198 -16.44 11.78 -12.60
CA LEU A 198 -16.11 11.70 -14.02
C LEU A 198 -17.16 12.42 -14.89
N GLY A 199 -16.78 12.72 -16.14
CA GLY A 199 -17.62 13.43 -17.09
C GLY A 199 -17.83 14.90 -16.72
N ASN A 200 -19.08 15.33 -16.56
CA ASN A 200 -19.44 16.68 -16.10
C ASN A 200 -19.99 16.66 -14.67
N GLY A 201 -19.41 15.82 -13.80
CA GLY A 201 -19.88 15.62 -12.43
C GLY A 201 -21.08 14.66 -12.29
N GLU A 202 -21.32 13.81 -13.29
CA GLU A 202 -22.50 12.95 -13.38
C GLU A 202 -22.20 11.47 -13.21
N ILE A 203 -20.91 11.10 -13.25
CA ILE A 203 -20.46 9.70 -13.25
C ILE A 203 -19.61 9.49 -11.99
N PHE A 204 -19.93 8.46 -11.22
CA PHE A 204 -19.15 8.08 -10.04
C PHE A 204 -17.74 7.68 -10.42
N ASN A 205 -16.80 7.96 -9.54
CA ASN A 205 -15.39 7.67 -9.72
C ASN A 205 -14.94 6.72 -8.59
N PRO A 206 -14.97 5.40 -8.84
CA PRO A 206 -14.62 4.40 -7.85
C PRO A 206 -13.10 4.35 -7.59
N ASP A 207 -12.75 3.80 -6.44
CA ASP A 207 -11.37 3.64 -5.97
C ASP A 207 -10.84 2.23 -6.26
N PHE A 208 -9.57 2.14 -6.65
CA PHE A 208 -8.81 0.91 -6.83
C PHE A 208 -7.70 0.80 -5.77
N PRO A 209 -7.50 -0.36 -5.12
CA PRO A 209 -8.06 -1.68 -5.43
C PRO A 209 -9.36 -2.01 -4.68
N ALA A 210 -10.03 -1.03 -4.06
CA ALA A 210 -11.28 -1.28 -3.35
C ALA A 210 -12.37 -1.91 -4.26
N SER A 211 -12.34 -1.64 -5.57
CA SER A 211 -13.22 -2.24 -6.57
C SER A 211 -12.87 -3.69 -6.97
N CYS A 212 -11.71 -4.24 -6.57
CA CYS A 212 -11.37 -5.65 -6.85
C CYS A 212 -12.33 -6.62 -6.12
N PRO A 213 -12.85 -7.66 -6.79
CA PRO A 213 -13.82 -8.59 -6.17
C PRO A 213 -13.20 -9.59 -5.18
N TYR A 214 -11.87 -9.56 -5.02
CA TYR A 214 -11.13 -10.54 -4.22
C TYR A 214 -10.53 -9.95 -2.93
N VAL A 215 -10.81 -8.68 -2.65
CA VAL A 215 -10.42 -8.01 -1.41
C VAL A 215 -11.64 -7.75 -0.52
N THR A 216 -11.40 -7.43 0.74
CA THR A 216 -12.44 -6.92 1.64
C THR A 216 -12.35 -5.41 1.68
N SER A 217 -13.24 -4.72 0.96
CA SER A 217 -13.34 -3.26 1.05
C SER A 217 -14.01 -2.86 2.37
N ALA A 218 -13.33 -2.03 3.15
CA ALA A 218 -13.78 -1.52 4.43
C ALA A 218 -14.18 -0.05 4.29
N GLY A 219 -15.48 0.20 4.31
CA GLY A 219 -16.06 1.53 4.28
C GLY A 219 -16.83 1.88 5.53
N ARG A 220 -17.23 3.14 5.62
CA ARG A 220 -18.06 3.68 6.71
C ARG A 220 -19.28 4.39 6.12
N GLU A 221 -20.45 4.14 6.69
CA GLU A 221 -21.70 4.89 6.43
C GLU A 221 -21.71 6.29 7.05
#